data_AF-A0AAN6MGK8-F1
#
_entry.id   AF-A0AAN6MGK8-F1
#
_cell.length_a   1.000
_cell.length_b   1.000
_cell.length_c   1.000
_cell.angle_alpha   90.00
_cell.angle_beta   90.00
_cell.angle_gamma   90.00
#
_symmetry.space_group_name_H-M   'P 1'
#
loop_
_entity.id
_entity.type
_entity.pdbx_description
1 polymer ?
#
loop_
_entity_poly.entity_id
_entity_poly.type
_entity_poly.pdbx_seq_one_letter_code
_entity_poly.pdbx_strand_id
1 'polypeptide(L)'
;HCQCQLEHHSQADINSCMKSLRRLNCVFKFAGCESTFGLTNNDLWKRHVLAQHRLLDFWRCTEGNCANNNQPTDTAMFTHKDHFARHLGRTHAPNRLKPLLRSYPGEMESINYTAEFDPELANWIAYACGLQKAAMHSGCALPSQMLCPVLECNNVAFDGTELWEEYMQHVAEHLKGGMVMFGGKGFEMLVQWASHPDVAIIERAEGGQWVLKNPPKTDIVTFVHWNVRQLEPRGRAGGDGGF
;
A
#
# COMPACT_ATOMS: atom_id res chain seq x y z
N HIS A 1 -17.92 -10.04 -30.74
CA HIS A 1 -16.61 -10.66 -31.01
C HIS A 1 -15.84 -10.74 -29.71
N CYS A 2 -15.33 -11.92 -29.31
CA CYS A 2 -14.46 -12.08 -28.12
C CYS A 2 -13.01 -11.75 -28.47
N GLN A 3 -12.29 -11.06 -27.59
CA GLN A 3 -10.85 -10.72 -27.77
C GLN A 3 -9.89 -11.91 -27.53
N CYS A 4 -10.42 -13.10 -27.25
CA CYS A 4 -9.65 -14.27 -26.85
C CYS A 4 -8.98 -15.06 -27.98
N GLN A 5 -9.14 -14.67 -29.24
CA GLN A 5 -8.68 -15.42 -30.43
C GLN A 5 -9.20 -16.88 -30.51
N LEU A 6 -10.18 -17.26 -29.69
CA LEU A 6 -10.82 -18.59 -29.71
C LEU A 6 -12.07 -18.57 -30.61
N GLU A 7 -12.29 -19.67 -31.32
CA GLU A 7 -13.54 -19.90 -32.05
C GLU A 7 -14.68 -20.21 -31.08
N HIS A 8 -15.85 -19.62 -31.30
CA HIS A 8 -17.04 -19.83 -30.49
C HIS A 8 -18.21 -20.24 -31.37
N HIS A 9 -18.93 -21.29 -30.97
CA HIS A 9 -20.01 -21.89 -31.74
C HIS A 9 -21.39 -21.31 -31.40
N SER A 10 -21.50 -20.49 -30.34
CA SER A 10 -22.74 -19.83 -29.97
C SER A 10 -22.52 -18.47 -29.29
N GLN A 11 -23.55 -17.62 -29.30
CA GLN A 11 -23.53 -16.35 -28.57
C GLN A 11 -23.42 -16.56 -27.04
N ALA A 12 -23.92 -17.68 -26.52
CA ALA A 12 -23.77 -18.06 -25.12
C ALA A 12 -22.29 -18.34 -24.77
N ASP A 13 -21.56 -19.00 -25.67
CA ASP A 13 -20.12 -19.27 -25.50
C ASP A 13 -19.29 -18.00 -25.58
N ILE A 14 -19.63 -17.09 -26.50
CA ILE A 14 -19.01 -15.76 -26.58
C ILE A 14 -19.26 -15.00 -25.26
N ASN A 15 -20.49 -15.02 -24.74
CA ASN A 15 -20.83 -14.33 -23.50
C ASN A 15 -20.15 -14.96 -22.27
N SER A 16 -20.03 -16.29 -22.25
CA SER A 16 -19.32 -17.04 -21.21
C SER A 16 -17.82 -16.77 -21.24
N CYS A 17 -17.22 -16.72 -22.44
CA CYS A 17 -15.81 -16.39 -22.62
C CYS A 17 -15.50 -14.93 -22.30
N MET A 18 -16.34 -13.99 -22.74
CA MET A 18 -16.23 -12.60 -22.32
C MET A 18 -16.38 -12.45 -20.80
N LYS A 19 -17.21 -13.27 -20.13
CA LYS A 19 -17.29 -13.30 -18.67
C LYS A 19 -16.03 -13.88 -18.01
N SER A 20 -15.44 -14.94 -18.56
CA SER A 20 -14.25 -15.59 -17.98
C SER A 20 -12.96 -14.78 -18.18
N LEU A 21 -12.91 -13.93 -19.20
CA LEU A 21 -11.79 -13.03 -19.47
C LEU A 21 -11.88 -11.70 -18.73
N ARG A 22 -13.03 -11.39 -18.09
CA ARG A 22 -13.16 -10.16 -17.31
C ARG A 22 -12.13 -10.15 -16.20
N ARG A 23 -11.45 -9.02 -16.08
CA ARG A 23 -10.46 -8.76 -15.04
C ARG A 23 -10.88 -7.53 -14.26
N LEU A 24 -10.62 -7.54 -12.96
CA LEU A 24 -10.68 -6.33 -12.15
C LEU A 24 -9.45 -5.50 -12.49
N ASN A 25 -9.64 -4.39 -13.19
CA ASN A 25 -8.59 -3.41 -13.40
C ASN A 25 -8.38 -2.59 -12.12
N CYS A 26 -7.15 -2.16 -11.85
CA CYS A 26 -6.90 -1.18 -10.78
C CYS A 26 -7.75 0.08 -10.98
N VAL A 27 -8.25 0.67 -9.89
CA VAL A 27 -9.03 1.92 -9.93
C VAL A 27 -8.25 3.10 -10.52
N PHE A 28 -6.92 3.05 -10.45
CA PHE A 28 -6.00 4.03 -11.03
C PHE A 28 -5.50 3.65 -12.43
N LYS A 29 -6.17 2.76 -13.15
CA LYS A 29 -5.80 2.41 -14.54
C LYS A 29 -5.81 3.61 -15.47
N PHE A 30 -6.73 4.56 -15.27
CA PHE A 30 -6.79 5.81 -16.02
C PHE A 30 -5.56 6.71 -15.81
N ALA A 31 -4.82 6.52 -14.71
CA ALA A 31 -3.60 7.25 -14.38
C ALA A 31 -2.32 6.46 -14.67
N GLY A 32 -2.42 5.32 -15.37
CA GLY A 32 -1.29 4.51 -15.80
C GLY A 32 -1.02 3.24 -14.96
N CYS A 33 -1.89 2.86 -14.02
CA CYS A 33 -1.73 1.55 -13.36
C CYS A 33 -2.21 0.39 -14.25
N GLU A 34 -1.30 -0.49 -14.65
CA GLU A 34 -1.63 -1.63 -15.53
C GLU A 34 -2.06 -2.91 -14.79
N SER A 35 -2.10 -2.90 -13.46
CA SER A 35 -2.41 -4.09 -12.66
C SER A 35 -3.84 -4.58 -12.91
N THR A 36 -3.95 -5.89 -13.18
CA THR A 36 -5.22 -6.58 -13.43
C THR A 36 -5.34 -7.85 -12.60
N PHE A 37 -6.55 -8.18 -12.16
CA PHE A 37 -6.83 -9.30 -11.27
C PHE A 37 -7.96 -10.16 -11.81
N GLY A 38 -7.99 -11.45 -11.50
CA GLY A 38 -9.16 -12.29 -11.77
C GLY A 38 -10.38 -11.82 -10.97
N LEU A 39 -11.59 -12.07 -11.48
CA LEU A 39 -12.84 -11.64 -10.82
C LEU A 39 -13.04 -12.22 -9.41
N THR A 40 -12.46 -13.38 -9.13
CA THR A 40 -12.48 -14.05 -7.82
C THR A 40 -11.50 -13.42 -6.82
N ASN A 41 -10.56 -12.60 -7.30
CA ASN A 41 -9.41 -12.15 -6.52
C ASN A 41 -9.63 -10.72 -5.99
N ASN A 42 -10.81 -10.45 -5.44
CA ASN A 42 -11.19 -9.12 -4.93
C ASN A 42 -10.22 -8.64 -3.84
N ASP A 43 -9.85 -9.52 -2.91
CA ASP A 43 -8.95 -9.16 -1.80
C ASP A 43 -7.54 -8.80 -2.27
N LEU A 44 -7.06 -9.47 -3.34
CA LEU A 44 -5.77 -9.13 -3.96
C LEU A 44 -5.85 -7.76 -4.65
N TRP A 45 -6.97 -7.46 -5.30
CA TRP A 45 -7.21 -6.17 -5.93
C TRP A 45 -7.30 -5.05 -4.88
N LYS A 46 -8.07 -5.21 -3.80
CA LYS A 46 -8.14 -4.25 -2.68
C LYS A 46 -6.76 -4.02 -2.06
N ARG A 47 -6.05 -5.11 -1.76
CA ARG A 47 -4.70 -5.05 -1.20
C ARG A 47 -3.71 -4.35 -2.13
N HIS A 48 -3.82 -4.55 -3.45
CA HIS A 48 -3.01 -3.82 -4.42
C HIS A 48 -3.27 -2.32 -4.35
N VAL A 49 -4.54 -1.89 -4.34
CA VAL A 49 -4.88 -0.46 -4.28
C VAL A 49 -4.35 0.17 -2.99
N LEU A 50 -4.50 -0.52 -1.86
CA LEU A 50 -3.99 -0.08 -0.56
C LEU A 50 -2.45 -0.07 -0.46
N ALA A 51 -1.77 -1.02 -1.09
CA ALA A 51 -0.32 -1.14 -0.94
C ALA A 51 0.46 -0.29 -1.95
N GLN A 52 -0.07 -0.13 -3.17
CA GLN A 52 0.64 0.53 -4.27
C GLN A 52 0.22 1.99 -4.44
N HIS A 53 -1.04 2.30 -4.16
CA HIS A 53 -1.61 3.62 -4.48
C HIS A 53 -2.03 4.40 -3.24
N ARG A 54 -2.36 3.74 -2.13
CA ARG A 54 -2.52 4.43 -0.86
C ARG A 54 -1.14 4.57 -0.21
N LEU A 55 -0.70 5.81 0.02
CA LEU A 55 0.42 6.06 0.90
C LEU A 55 -0.06 5.69 2.31
N LEU A 56 0.42 4.55 2.82
CA LEU A 56 0.39 4.27 4.25
C LEU A 56 1.28 5.28 4.97
N ASP A 57 1.09 5.45 6.28
CA ASP A 57 2.03 6.21 7.11
C ASP A 57 3.46 5.73 6.80
N PHE A 58 4.32 6.68 6.48
CA PHE A 58 5.70 6.37 6.13
C PHE A 58 6.65 7.28 6.90
N TRP A 59 7.83 6.76 7.18
CA TRP A 59 8.90 7.50 7.81
C TRP A 59 9.92 7.88 6.75
N ARG A 60 10.24 9.17 6.67
CA ARG A 60 11.32 9.67 5.80
C ARG A 60 12.49 10.13 6.66
N CYS A 61 13.67 9.56 6.44
CA CYS A 61 14.87 10.05 7.09
C CYS A 61 15.36 11.35 6.44
N THR A 62 15.51 12.40 7.25
CA THR A 62 16.08 13.69 6.84
C THR A 62 17.40 14.00 7.56
N GLU A 63 18.00 13.01 8.21
CA GLU A 63 19.21 13.20 9.02
C GLU A 63 20.48 13.14 8.15
N GLY A 64 21.36 14.15 8.26
CA GLY A 64 22.68 14.16 7.65
C GLY A 64 22.68 13.79 6.15
N ASN A 65 23.47 12.78 5.78
CA ASN A 65 23.59 12.33 4.40
C ASN A 65 22.28 11.73 3.82
N CYS A 66 21.27 11.43 4.64
CA CYS A 66 19.97 10.98 4.17
C CYS A 66 19.13 12.13 3.59
N ALA A 67 19.37 13.39 4.00
CA ALA A 67 18.69 14.56 3.43
C ALA A 67 19.26 15.02 2.09
N ASN A 68 20.55 14.79 1.83
CA ASN A 68 21.25 15.35 0.66
C ASN A 68 20.92 14.67 -0.68
N ASN A 69 20.16 13.58 -0.67
CA ASN A 69 19.63 13.02 -1.91
C ASN A 69 18.41 13.85 -2.31
N ASN A 70 18.61 14.83 -3.20
CA ASN A 70 17.57 15.69 -3.79
C ASN A 70 16.45 14.92 -4.56
N GLN A 71 16.46 13.60 -4.52
CA GLN A 71 15.34 12.73 -4.83
C GLN A 71 15.17 11.75 -3.66
N PRO A 72 13.95 11.50 -3.18
CA PRO A 72 13.71 10.46 -2.18
C PRO A 72 14.12 9.11 -2.79
N THR A 73 15.34 8.68 -2.52
CA THR A 73 15.78 7.34 -2.86
C THR A 73 15.02 6.38 -1.93
N ASP A 74 14.56 5.26 -2.48
CA ASP A 74 13.85 4.17 -1.77
C ASP A 74 14.55 3.75 -0.45
N THR A 75 15.84 4.06 -0.32
CA THR A 75 16.70 3.77 0.84
C THR A 75 16.46 4.66 2.07
N ALA A 76 15.75 5.78 1.94
CA ALA A 76 15.47 6.72 3.04
C ALA A 76 13.97 6.80 3.41
N MET A 77 13.13 5.99 2.77
CA MET A 77 11.70 5.89 3.05
C MET A 77 11.37 4.51 3.64
N PHE A 78 10.51 4.49 4.66
CA PHE A 78 10.16 3.28 5.38
C PHE A 78 8.67 3.25 5.65
N THR A 79 8.00 2.14 5.32
CA THR A 79 6.55 1.97 5.55
C THR A 79 6.22 1.45 6.96
N HIS A 80 7.25 1.09 7.74
CA HIS A 80 7.09 0.56 9.09
C HIS A 80 8.04 1.26 10.05
N LYS A 81 7.51 1.63 11.22
CA LYS A 81 8.26 2.25 12.32
C LYS A 81 9.52 1.48 12.69
N ASP A 82 9.45 0.15 12.74
CA ASP A 82 10.57 -0.70 13.15
C ASP A 82 11.71 -0.71 12.15
N HIS A 83 11.38 -0.60 10.85
CA HIS A 83 12.39 -0.46 9.79
C HIS A 83 13.12 0.87 9.90
N PHE A 84 12.36 1.94 10.19
CA PHE A 84 12.93 3.26 10.43
C PHE A 84 13.78 3.32 11.71
N ALA A 85 13.31 2.75 12.82
CA ALA A 85 14.06 2.69 14.08
C ALA A 85 15.39 1.95 13.91
N ARG A 86 15.38 0.83 13.17
CA ARG A 86 16.60 0.08 12.83
C ARG A 86 17.54 0.87 11.92
N HIS A 87 17.02 1.65 10.98
CA HIS A 87 17.82 2.56 10.16
C HIS A 87 18.52 3.62 11.02
N LEU A 88 17.80 4.29 11.92
CA LEU A 88 18.36 5.25 12.86
C LEU A 88 19.51 4.63 13.67
N GLY A 89 19.31 3.42 14.21
CA GLY A 89 20.32 2.72 14.99
C GLY A 89 21.60 2.33 14.21
N ARG A 90 21.47 2.04 12.92
CA ARG A 90 22.61 1.62 12.08
C ARG A 90 23.38 2.79 11.48
N THR A 91 22.67 3.83 11.08
CA THR A 91 23.22 4.95 10.31
C THR A 91 23.58 6.12 11.21
N HIS A 92 22.68 6.50 12.11
CA HIS A 92 22.73 7.77 12.84
C HIS A 92 23.16 7.64 14.31
N ALA A 93 23.10 6.45 14.90
CA ALA A 93 23.53 6.28 16.29
C ALA A 93 25.03 6.59 16.48
N PRO A 94 25.44 7.05 17.68
CA PRO A 94 26.84 7.16 18.05
C PRO A 94 27.60 5.85 17.83
N ASN A 95 28.87 5.94 17.39
CA ASN A 95 29.67 4.76 17.03
C ASN A 95 29.80 3.74 18.17
N ARG A 96 29.82 4.20 19.44
CA ARG A 96 29.83 3.32 20.63
C ARG A 96 28.55 2.49 20.75
N LEU A 97 27.41 3.05 20.37
CA LEU A 97 26.09 2.42 20.50
C LEU A 97 25.72 1.54 19.31
N LYS A 98 26.29 1.78 18.11
CA LYS A 98 25.99 1.00 16.89
C LYS A 98 26.11 -0.54 17.05
N PRO A 99 27.14 -1.10 17.71
CA PRO A 99 27.23 -2.55 17.94
C PRO A 99 26.07 -3.09 18.79
N LEU A 100 25.67 -2.35 19.82
CA LEU A 100 24.54 -2.71 20.68
C LEU A 100 23.24 -2.69 19.85
N LEU A 101 22.95 -1.59 19.18
CA LEU A 101 21.72 -1.39 18.41
C LEU A 101 21.60 -2.29 17.17
N ARG A 102 22.71 -2.81 16.63
CA ARG A 102 22.70 -3.78 15.52
C ARG A 102 22.30 -5.19 15.97
N SER A 103 22.57 -5.53 17.23
CA SER A 103 22.46 -6.89 17.75
C SER A 103 21.06 -7.23 18.27
N TYR A 104 20.16 -6.25 18.38
CA TYR A 104 18.80 -6.44 18.90
C TYR A 104 17.75 -6.44 17.77
N PRO A 105 17.14 -7.61 17.46
CA PRO A 105 16.17 -7.74 16.38
C PRO A 105 14.71 -7.78 16.88
N GLY A 106 14.34 -7.04 17.94
CA GLY A 106 12.92 -6.79 18.24
C GLY A 106 12.45 -6.87 19.70
N GLU A 107 13.29 -7.21 20.68
CA GLU A 107 12.88 -7.23 22.09
C GLU A 107 13.29 -5.93 22.81
N MET A 108 12.35 -4.98 22.84
CA MET A 108 12.52 -3.64 23.41
C MET A 108 12.86 -3.64 24.91
N GLU A 109 12.51 -4.70 25.64
CA GLU A 109 12.71 -4.84 27.09
C GLU A 109 14.20 -4.89 27.48
N SER A 110 15.03 -5.56 26.68
CA SER A 110 16.48 -5.67 26.93
C SER A 110 17.24 -4.35 26.70
N ILE A 111 16.76 -3.52 25.77
CA ILE A 111 17.28 -2.17 25.52
C ILE A 111 16.88 -1.23 26.66
N ASN A 112 15.65 -1.36 27.19
CA ASN A 112 15.20 -0.54 28.30
C ASN A 112 16.01 -0.81 29.59
N TYR A 113 16.31 -2.08 29.89
CA TYR A 113 17.15 -2.44 31.03
C TYR A 113 18.57 -1.86 30.91
N THR A 114 19.20 -1.93 29.74
CA THR A 114 20.54 -1.36 29.54
C THR A 114 20.54 0.16 29.52
N ALA A 115 19.45 0.80 29.09
CA ALA A 115 19.30 2.25 29.11
C ALA A 115 19.24 2.85 30.53
N GLU A 116 18.76 2.09 31.53
CA GLU A 116 18.76 2.54 32.94
C GLU A 116 20.18 2.80 33.48
N PHE A 117 21.18 2.09 32.95
CA PHE A 117 22.57 2.14 33.41
C PHE A 117 23.52 2.85 32.44
N ASP A 118 23.08 3.19 31.23
CA ASP A 118 23.86 3.90 30.22
C ASP A 118 23.18 5.21 29.81
N PRO A 119 23.60 6.36 30.38
CA PRO A 119 23.01 7.67 30.08
C PRO A 119 23.09 8.08 28.60
N GLU A 120 24.12 7.65 27.86
CA GLU A 120 24.25 7.96 26.44
C GLU A 120 23.23 7.16 25.62
N LEU A 121 23.00 5.90 25.99
CA LEU A 121 21.95 5.06 25.37
C LEU A 121 20.56 5.63 25.65
N ALA A 122 20.28 6.03 26.88
CA ALA A 122 19.00 6.67 27.24
C ALA A 122 18.76 7.96 26.44
N ASN A 123 19.76 8.83 26.36
CA ASN A 123 19.70 10.07 25.58
C ASN A 123 19.47 9.78 24.09
N TRP A 124 20.17 8.78 23.54
CA TRP A 124 19.97 8.37 22.15
C TRP A 124 18.57 7.83 21.89
N ILE A 125 18.02 6.99 22.78
CA ILE A 125 16.66 6.44 22.65
C ILE A 125 15.63 7.58 22.64
N ALA A 126 15.77 8.55 23.56
CA ALA A 126 14.90 9.71 23.60
C ALA A 126 14.99 10.56 22.32
N TYR A 127 16.20 10.81 21.82
CA TYR A 127 16.44 11.52 20.57
C TYR A 127 15.83 10.78 19.36
N ALA A 128 16.09 9.47 19.24
CA ALA A 128 15.56 8.64 18.17
C ALA A 128 14.02 8.53 18.21
N CYS A 129 13.41 8.56 19.40
CA CYS A 129 11.96 8.65 19.55
C CYS A 129 11.41 9.98 19.01
N GLY A 130 12.11 11.09 19.26
CA GLY A 130 11.82 12.39 18.66
C GLY A 130 11.88 12.34 17.13
N LEU A 131 12.94 11.75 16.57
CA LEU A 131 13.10 11.56 15.12
C LEU A 131 12.01 10.68 14.53
N GLN A 132 11.60 9.59 15.19
CA GLN A 132 10.50 8.73 14.74
C GLN A 132 9.17 9.48 14.65
N LYS A 133 8.90 10.38 15.59
CA LYS A 133 7.68 11.21 15.55
C LYS A 133 7.77 12.29 14.47
N ALA A 134 8.92 12.96 14.34
CA ALA A 134 9.12 14.04 13.37
C ALA A 134 9.19 13.55 11.92
N ALA A 135 9.76 12.37 11.69
CA ALA A 135 9.91 11.74 10.38
C ALA A 135 8.62 11.07 9.88
N MET A 136 7.63 10.88 10.76
CA MET A 136 6.37 10.24 10.41
C MET A 136 5.56 11.20 9.55
N HIS A 137 5.40 10.82 8.29
CA HIS A 137 4.42 11.41 7.41
C HIS A 137 3.18 10.56 7.49
N SER A 138 2.09 11.16 7.98
CA SER A 138 0.78 10.56 7.86
C SER A 138 0.52 10.23 6.39
N GLY A 139 0.10 9.00 6.14
CA GLY A 139 -0.38 8.57 4.85
C GLY A 139 -1.56 9.42 4.41
N CYS A 140 -1.98 9.25 3.15
CA CYS A 140 -3.13 9.96 2.61
C CYS A 140 -4.34 9.79 3.54
N ALA A 141 -4.89 10.91 4.04
CA ALA A 141 -6.16 10.89 4.74
C ALA A 141 -7.20 10.22 3.83
N LEU A 142 -7.98 9.27 4.36
CA LEU A 142 -9.05 8.65 3.57
C LEU A 142 -10.10 9.71 3.20
N PRO A 143 -10.83 9.52 2.08
CA PRO A 143 -12.00 10.36 1.81
C PRO A 143 -12.94 10.32 3.01
N SER A 144 -13.53 11.47 3.37
CA SER A 144 -14.56 11.55 4.41
C SER A 144 -15.95 11.16 3.90
N GLN A 145 -16.14 11.22 2.57
CA GLN A 145 -17.34 10.80 1.87
C GLN A 145 -16.95 10.30 0.47
N MET A 146 -17.66 9.29 -0.03
CA MET A 146 -17.55 8.84 -1.43
C MET A 146 -18.93 8.55 -2.00
N LEU A 147 -19.08 8.68 -3.31
CA LEU A 147 -20.26 8.27 -4.06
C LEU A 147 -19.89 7.18 -5.05
N CYS A 148 -20.81 6.25 -5.29
CA CYS A 148 -20.67 5.29 -6.36
C CYS A 148 -20.57 6.03 -7.72
N PRO A 149 -19.53 5.75 -8.53
CA PRO A 149 -19.33 6.41 -9.82
C PRO A 149 -20.29 5.93 -10.92
N VAL A 150 -21.09 4.89 -10.65
CA VAL A 150 -22.00 4.28 -11.63
C VAL A 150 -23.36 4.96 -11.56
N LEU A 151 -23.73 5.71 -12.61
CA LEU A 151 -24.98 6.46 -12.69
C LEU A 151 -26.24 5.60 -12.46
N GLU A 152 -26.23 4.37 -12.97
CA GLU A 152 -27.33 3.40 -12.80
C GLU A 152 -27.41 2.83 -11.37
N CYS A 153 -26.44 3.15 -10.51
CA CYS A 153 -26.43 2.76 -9.11
C CYS A 153 -26.97 3.86 -8.18
N ASN A 154 -27.69 4.86 -8.71
CA ASN A 154 -28.34 5.91 -7.92
C ASN A 154 -27.41 6.67 -6.95
N ASN A 155 -26.11 6.78 -7.26
CA ASN A 155 -25.12 7.46 -6.42
C ASN A 155 -25.15 7.00 -4.95
N VAL A 156 -25.10 5.68 -4.70
CA VAL A 156 -24.92 5.15 -3.34
C VAL A 156 -23.79 5.92 -2.64
N ALA A 157 -24.09 6.46 -1.46
CA ALA A 157 -23.15 7.21 -0.65
C ALA A 157 -22.50 6.32 0.41
N PHE A 158 -21.23 6.58 0.66
CA PHE A 158 -20.42 5.92 1.67
C PHE A 158 -19.85 7.00 2.60
N ASP A 159 -19.95 6.76 3.90
CA ASP A 159 -19.41 7.61 4.96
C ASP A 159 -18.91 6.74 6.14
N GLY A 160 -18.29 7.37 7.15
CA GLY A 160 -17.86 6.67 8.37
C GLY A 160 -16.49 5.98 8.28
N THR A 161 -16.20 5.12 9.26
CA THR A 161 -14.88 4.50 9.46
C THR A 161 -14.57 3.37 8.49
N GLU A 162 -15.59 2.65 8.03
CA GLU A 162 -15.48 1.54 7.08
C GLU A 162 -15.68 1.98 5.62
N LEU A 163 -15.88 3.29 5.40
CA LEU A 163 -16.18 3.90 4.11
C LEU A 163 -15.34 3.33 2.97
N TRP A 164 -14.02 3.30 3.15
CA TRP A 164 -13.11 2.88 2.09
C TRP A 164 -13.29 1.40 1.74
N GLU A 165 -13.45 0.54 2.73
CA GLU A 165 -13.62 -0.91 2.51
C GLU A 165 -14.98 -1.22 1.86
N GLU A 166 -16.04 -0.55 2.31
CA GLU A 166 -17.39 -0.67 1.76
C GLU A 166 -17.45 -0.12 0.32
N TYR A 167 -16.89 1.06 0.08
CA TYR A 167 -16.78 1.66 -1.24
C TYR A 167 -16.01 0.74 -2.21
N MET A 168 -14.86 0.23 -1.80
CA MET A 168 -14.04 -0.66 -2.64
C MET A 168 -14.75 -1.99 -2.89
N GLN A 169 -15.45 -2.55 -1.90
CA GLN A 169 -16.28 -3.74 -2.08
C GLN A 169 -17.38 -3.50 -3.13
N HIS A 170 -18.07 -2.37 -3.02
CA HIS A 170 -19.15 -2.00 -3.92
C HIS A 170 -18.66 -1.77 -5.36
N VAL A 171 -17.56 -1.02 -5.54
CA VAL A 171 -16.95 -0.81 -6.87
C VAL A 171 -16.50 -2.14 -7.48
N ALA A 172 -15.98 -3.07 -6.68
CA ALA A 172 -15.59 -4.39 -7.17
C ALA A 172 -16.77 -5.17 -7.79
N GLU A 173 -17.98 -5.02 -7.25
CA GLU A 173 -19.19 -5.65 -7.79
C GLU A 173 -19.56 -5.08 -9.17
N HIS A 174 -19.46 -3.76 -9.33
CA HIS A 174 -19.67 -3.13 -10.63
C HIS A 174 -18.59 -3.50 -11.66
N LEU A 175 -17.34 -3.68 -11.22
CA LEU A 175 -16.26 -4.15 -12.08
C LEU A 175 -16.49 -5.58 -12.55
N LYS A 176 -17.01 -6.46 -11.69
CA LYS A 176 -17.46 -7.81 -12.09
C LYS A 176 -18.60 -7.72 -13.11
N GLY A 177 -19.54 -6.79 -12.90
CA GLY A 177 -20.65 -6.48 -13.79
C GLY A 177 -20.23 -5.90 -15.15
N GLY A 178 -19.03 -5.31 -15.25
CA GLY A 178 -18.53 -4.64 -16.45
C GLY A 178 -19.18 -3.27 -16.68
N MET A 179 -19.70 -2.64 -15.62
CA MET A 179 -20.48 -1.39 -15.69
C MET A 179 -19.64 -0.13 -15.41
N VAL A 180 -18.31 -0.27 -15.26
CA VAL A 180 -17.43 0.80 -14.82
C VAL A 180 -16.40 1.15 -15.89
N MET A 181 -16.38 2.41 -16.30
CA MET A 181 -15.30 3.01 -17.08
C MET A 181 -14.53 4.00 -16.19
N PHE A 182 -13.30 3.65 -15.83
CA PHE A 182 -12.45 4.49 -14.99
C PHE A 182 -12.01 5.77 -15.70
N GLY A 183 -11.97 6.89 -14.97
CA GLY A 183 -11.54 8.19 -15.50
C GLY A 183 -12.62 9.01 -16.22
N GLY A 184 -13.88 8.57 -16.19
CA GLY A 184 -15.05 9.29 -16.70
C GLY A 184 -15.85 10.05 -15.63
N LYS A 185 -16.99 10.62 -16.03
CA LYS A 185 -17.96 11.26 -15.10
C LYS A 185 -18.39 10.28 -14.01
N GLY A 186 -18.39 10.71 -12.75
CA GLY A 186 -18.68 9.89 -11.56
C GLY A 186 -17.44 9.51 -10.74
N PHE A 187 -16.24 9.54 -11.31
CA PHE A 187 -14.98 9.38 -10.56
C PHE A 187 -14.43 10.68 -9.98
N GLU A 188 -15.19 11.77 -10.04
CA GLU A 188 -14.75 13.11 -9.60
C GLU A 188 -14.26 13.11 -8.16
N MET A 189 -14.96 12.43 -7.24
CA MET A 189 -14.53 12.36 -5.84
C MET A 189 -13.23 11.57 -5.66
N LEU A 190 -13.07 10.43 -6.35
CA LEU A 190 -11.83 9.65 -6.31
C LEU A 190 -10.66 10.46 -6.88
N VAL A 191 -10.88 11.16 -8.01
CA VAL A 191 -9.86 11.97 -8.67
C VAL A 191 -9.51 13.19 -7.82
N GLN A 192 -10.50 13.89 -7.26
CA GLN A 192 -10.30 15.05 -6.40
C GLN A 192 -9.53 14.67 -5.14
N TRP A 193 -9.90 13.57 -4.49
CA TRP A 193 -9.16 13.03 -3.36
C TRP A 193 -7.74 12.64 -3.76
N ALA A 194 -7.58 11.81 -4.78
CA ALA A 194 -6.28 11.28 -5.20
C ALA A 194 -5.30 12.36 -5.70
N SER A 195 -5.81 13.48 -6.22
CA SER A 195 -5.00 14.62 -6.68
C SER A 195 -4.79 15.70 -5.62
N HIS A 196 -5.41 15.59 -4.45
CA HIS A 196 -5.25 16.57 -3.37
C HIS A 196 -3.76 16.68 -2.99
N PRO A 197 -3.20 17.87 -2.73
CA PRO A 197 -1.77 18.03 -2.43
C PRO A 197 -1.26 17.16 -1.27
N ASP A 198 -2.11 16.93 -0.26
CA ASP A 198 -1.80 16.09 0.90
C ASP A 198 -1.89 14.57 0.61
N VAL A 199 -2.51 14.19 -0.52
CA VAL A 199 -2.72 12.80 -0.95
C VAL A 199 -1.77 12.45 -2.10
N ALA A 200 -1.75 13.28 -3.14
CA ALA A 200 -0.79 13.28 -4.24
C ALA A 200 -0.49 11.91 -4.87
N ILE A 201 -1.53 11.07 -5.00
CA ILE A 201 -1.46 9.76 -5.66
C ILE A 201 -1.35 9.96 -7.17
N ILE A 202 -2.12 10.90 -7.71
CA ILE A 202 -2.14 11.27 -9.13
C ILE A 202 -1.83 12.76 -9.31
N GLU A 203 -1.26 13.12 -10.45
CA GLU A 203 -1.02 14.50 -10.87
C GLU A 203 -1.39 14.71 -12.34
N ARG A 204 -1.60 15.96 -12.74
CA ARG A 204 -1.83 16.29 -14.16
C ARG A 204 -0.49 16.45 -14.87
N ALA A 205 -0.25 15.62 -15.87
CA ALA A 205 0.87 15.79 -16.78
C ALA A 205 0.68 17.03 -17.68
N GLU A 206 1.75 17.47 -18.36
CA GLU A 206 1.74 18.62 -19.27
C GLU A 206 0.68 18.51 -20.39
N GLY A 207 0.31 17.27 -20.79
CA GLY A 207 -0.75 16.98 -21.75
C GLY A 207 -2.18 16.94 -21.18
N GLY A 208 -2.37 17.30 -19.91
CA GLY A 208 -3.68 17.31 -19.24
C GLY A 208 -4.20 15.93 -18.79
N GLN A 209 -3.46 14.85 -19.08
CA GLN A 209 -3.75 13.50 -18.63
C GLN A 209 -3.35 13.32 -17.16
N TRP A 210 -4.10 12.49 -16.44
CA TRP A 210 -3.72 12.07 -15.09
C TRP A 210 -2.62 11.02 -15.17
N VAL A 211 -1.61 11.14 -14.32
CA VAL A 211 -0.51 10.18 -14.18
C VAL A 211 -0.25 9.90 -12.71
N LEU A 212 0.25 8.71 -12.39
CA LEU A 212 0.70 8.37 -11.04
C LEU A 212 1.98 9.12 -10.69
N LYS A 213 2.01 9.77 -9.53
CA LYS A 213 3.20 10.49 -9.05
C LYS A 213 4.35 9.56 -8.66
N ASN A 214 4.00 8.39 -8.11
CA ASN A 214 4.90 7.27 -7.87
C ASN A 214 4.40 6.06 -8.66
N PRO A 215 4.72 5.95 -9.97
CA PRO A 215 4.30 4.80 -10.74
C PRO A 215 4.90 3.53 -10.09
N PRO A 216 4.09 2.47 -9.88
CA PRO A 216 4.63 1.21 -9.41
C PRO A 216 5.72 0.79 -10.40
N LYS A 217 6.93 0.52 -9.90
CA LYS A 217 8.07 0.15 -10.76
C LYS A 217 7.63 -1.01 -11.64
N THR A 218 7.47 -0.73 -12.93
CA THR A 218 7.15 -1.71 -13.97
C THR A 218 8.37 -2.60 -14.12
N ASP A 219 8.47 -3.63 -13.28
CA ASP A 219 8.97 -4.94 -13.65
C ASP A 219 9.01 -5.91 -12.45
N ILE A 220 8.53 -7.13 -12.74
CA ILE A 220 8.74 -8.37 -12.00
C ILE A 220 7.82 -8.55 -10.78
N VAL A 221 6.85 -9.46 -10.92
CA VAL A 221 6.68 -10.78 -10.24
C VAL A 221 7.29 -11.02 -8.83
N THR A 222 8.16 -10.16 -8.31
CA THR A 222 8.89 -10.32 -7.04
C THR A 222 8.22 -9.68 -5.82
N PHE A 223 7.23 -8.79 -5.95
CA PHE A 223 6.56 -8.23 -4.77
C PHE A 223 5.58 -9.22 -4.10
N VAL A 224 5.12 -10.23 -4.84
CA VAL A 224 4.24 -11.29 -4.31
C VAL A 224 5.01 -12.25 -3.40
N HIS A 225 6.34 -12.33 -3.49
CA HIS A 225 7.13 -13.27 -2.70
C HIS A 225 7.47 -12.78 -1.28
N TRP A 226 7.39 -11.48 -0.98
CA TRP A 226 7.77 -10.98 0.35
C TRP A 226 6.65 -11.12 1.40
N ASN A 227 5.39 -10.96 1.00
CA ASN A 227 4.25 -10.94 1.95
C ASN A 227 3.53 -12.29 2.14
N VAL A 228 3.96 -13.37 1.50
CA VAL A 228 3.33 -14.71 1.66
C VAL A 228 3.99 -15.56 2.75
N ARG A 229 5.17 -15.18 3.28
CA ARG A 229 5.89 -15.97 4.30
C ARG A 229 5.57 -15.66 5.76
N GLN A 230 4.70 -14.70 6.07
CA GLN A 230 4.42 -14.28 7.46
C GLN A 230 3.05 -14.73 8.01
N LEU A 231 2.29 -15.53 7.25
CA LEU A 231 0.97 -16.03 7.69
C LEU A 231 0.84 -17.55 7.54
N GLU A 232 1.94 -18.30 7.57
CA GLU A 232 1.82 -19.73 7.88
C GLU A 232 1.63 -19.90 9.39
N PRO A 233 0.54 -20.53 9.86
CA PRO A 233 0.42 -20.88 11.26
C PRO A 233 1.57 -21.81 11.62
N ARG A 234 2.36 -21.40 12.63
CA ARG A 234 3.42 -22.21 13.23
C ARG A 234 2.86 -23.60 13.50
N GLY A 235 3.36 -24.59 12.74
CA GLY A 235 3.15 -26.00 13.04
C GLY A 235 3.57 -26.24 14.48
N ARG A 236 2.61 -26.63 15.32
CA ARG A 236 2.87 -27.08 16.68
C ARG A 236 3.23 -28.56 16.57
N ALA A 237 4.53 -28.86 16.55
CA ALA A 237 5.05 -30.21 16.65
C ALA A 237 5.57 -30.49 18.08
N GLY A 238 5.13 -31.62 18.64
CA GLY A 238 5.61 -32.28 19.87
C GLY A 238 4.99 -31.75 21.16
N GLY A 239 4.52 -32.53 22.13
CA GLY A 239 4.45 -33.96 22.50
C GLY A 239 3.61 -33.95 23.81
N ASP A 240 3.03 -34.99 24.40
CA ASP A 240 3.38 -36.39 24.61
C ASP A 240 2.16 -37.12 25.23
N GLY A 241 2.13 -38.46 25.17
CA GLY A 241 1.64 -39.27 26.30
C GLY A 241 0.66 -40.42 26.00
N GLY A 242 1.13 -41.66 26.22
CA GLY A 242 0.36 -42.90 26.41
C GLY A 242 0.72 -43.98 25.38
N PHE A 243 1.44 -45.06 25.68
CA PHE A 243 1.51 -45.90 26.87
C PHE A 243 2.95 -46.28 27.27
#